data_AF-A0A966HTM4-F1
#
_entry.id   AF-A0A966HTM4-F1
#
_cell.length_a   1.000
_cell.length_b   1.000
_cell.length_c   1.000
_cell.angle_alpha   90.00
_cell.angle_beta   90.00
_cell.angle_gamma   90.00
#
_symmetry.space_group_name_H-M   'P 1'
#
loop_
_entity.id
_entity.type
_entity.pdbx_description
1 polymer ?
#
loop_
_entity_poly.entity_id
_entity_poly.type
_entity_poly.pdbx_seq_one_letter_code
_entity_poly.pdbx_strand_id
1 'polypeptide(L)'
;LVLTASMMPVEKLPPASWHSTFELGFLSAVFDNIPLTELGIKQNNYDWGVLAYCVGYGGSMIWFGSSAGVAVANLFPEAKSVGRWVKEGWHVTFAYIVGFAAIMLIWGWHPMLIAHK
;
A
#
# COMPACT_ATOMS: atom_id res chain seq x y z
N LEU A 1 -7.56 7.31 9.13
CA LEU A 1 -7.97 7.22 7.72
C LEU A 1 -8.08 8.59 7.07
N VAL A 2 -9.19 9.34 7.21
CA VAL A 2 -9.29 10.67 6.57
C VAL A 2 -8.15 11.61 7.01
N LEU A 3 -7.82 11.61 8.31
CA LEU A 3 -6.70 12.39 8.83
C LEU A 3 -5.34 11.92 8.26
N THR A 4 -5.09 10.61 8.20
CA THR A 4 -3.81 10.06 7.72
C THR A 4 -3.62 10.31 6.22
N ALA A 5 -4.70 10.20 5.44
CA ALA A 5 -4.72 10.57 4.03
C ALA A 5 -4.42 12.07 3.81
N SER A 6 -4.97 12.95 4.67
CA SER A 6 -4.70 14.40 4.59
C SER A 6 -3.29 14.81 5.02
N MET A 7 -2.57 13.93 5.73
CA MET A 7 -1.21 14.18 6.21
C MET A 7 -0.14 13.71 5.21
N MET A 8 -0.52 13.27 4.01
CA MET A 8 0.43 12.82 3.00
C MET A 8 1.44 13.94 2.67
N PRO A 9 2.73 13.76 2.98
CA PRO A 9 3.71 14.85 2.93
C PRO A 9 4.28 15.07 1.53
N VAL A 10 3.87 14.27 0.54
CA VAL A 10 4.49 14.21 -0.78
C VAL A 10 3.48 14.49 -1.88
N GLU A 11 3.87 15.37 -2.80
CA GLU A 11 3.12 15.68 -4.02
C GLU A 11 3.52 14.77 -5.20
N LYS A 12 4.60 14.01 -5.04
CA LYS A 12 5.21 13.13 -6.04
C LYS A 12 5.80 11.90 -5.36
N LEU A 13 5.55 10.71 -5.92
CA LEU A 13 6.21 9.47 -5.55
C LEU A 13 7.63 9.40 -6.15
N PRO A 14 8.49 8.50 -5.67
CA PRO A 14 9.78 8.22 -6.29
C PRO A 14 9.66 7.85 -7.78
N PRO A 15 10.76 7.80 -8.54
CA PRO A 15 10.74 7.27 -9.89
C PRO A 15 10.14 5.85 -9.93
N ALA A 16 9.30 5.59 -10.92
CA ALA A 16 8.60 4.32 -11.05
C ALA A 16 9.59 3.17 -11.24
N SER A 17 9.56 2.22 -10.32
CA SER A 17 10.33 0.99 -10.35
C SER A 17 9.65 -0.04 -9.46
N TRP A 18 9.99 -1.32 -9.61
CA TRP A 18 9.47 -2.36 -8.72
C TRP A 18 9.92 -2.14 -7.26
N HIS A 19 11.12 -1.60 -7.03
CA HIS A 19 11.62 -1.26 -5.69
C HIS A 19 10.80 -0.15 -5.03
N SER A 20 10.62 0.98 -5.73
CA SER A 20 9.82 2.09 -5.20
C SER A 20 8.36 1.66 -4.98
N THR A 21 7.81 0.82 -5.84
CA THR A 21 6.45 0.29 -5.68
C THR A 21 6.32 -0.65 -4.48
N PHE A 22 7.34 -1.45 -4.19
CA PHE A 22 7.41 -2.24 -2.96
C PHE A 22 7.44 -1.35 -1.71
N GLU A 23 8.26 -0.31 -1.69
CA GLU A 23 8.33 0.64 -0.57
C GLU A 23 7.01 1.38 -0.35
N LEU A 24 6.31 1.72 -1.44
CA LEU A 24 4.99 2.35 -1.38
C LEU A 24 3.95 1.50 -0.65
N GLY A 25 4.08 0.16 -0.64
CA GLY A 25 3.20 -0.70 0.13
C GLY A 25 3.31 -0.47 1.64
N PHE A 26 4.54 -0.32 2.16
CA PHE A 26 4.76 0.02 3.57
C PHE A 26 4.27 1.42 3.90
N LEU A 27 4.50 2.38 2.99
CA LEU A 27 3.98 3.75 3.15
C LEU A 27 2.45 3.76 3.18
N SER A 28 1.80 2.90 2.40
CA SER A 28 0.34 2.76 2.40
C SER A 28 -0.23 2.35 3.74
N ALA A 29 0.50 1.56 4.54
CA ALA A 29 0.08 1.19 5.89
C ALA A 29 -0.08 2.40 6.84
N VAL A 30 0.67 3.46 6.57
CA VAL A 30 0.70 4.68 7.41
C VAL A 30 -0.20 5.77 6.85
N PHE A 31 -0.19 5.96 5.53
CA PHE A 31 -0.79 7.14 4.89
C PHE A 31 -2.13 6.92 4.21
N ASP A 32 -2.59 5.68 3.97
CA ASP A 32 -3.75 5.30 3.13
C ASP A 32 -3.36 4.95 1.68
N ASN A 33 -4.09 4.02 1.08
CA ASN A 33 -3.89 3.50 -0.26
C ASN A 33 -4.51 4.38 -1.36
N ILE A 34 -5.59 5.11 -1.06
CA ILE A 34 -6.30 5.96 -2.04
C ILE A 34 -5.40 7.06 -2.59
N PRO A 35 -4.82 7.95 -1.76
CA PRO A 35 -3.98 9.03 -2.26
C PRO A 35 -2.68 8.53 -2.92
N LEU A 36 -2.09 7.43 -2.44
CA LEU A 36 -0.89 6.85 -3.08
C LEU A 36 -1.20 6.28 -4.46
N THR A 37 -2.35 5.60 -4.60
CA THR A 37 -2.82 5.14 -5.91
C THR A 37 -2.97 6.33 -6.85
N GLU A 38 -3.67 7.39 -6.42
CA GLU A 38 -3.89 8.60 -7.20
C GLU A 38 -2.57 9.24 -7.69
N LEU A 39 -1.58 9.39 -6.82
CA LEU A 39 -0.28 9.94 -7.21
C LEU A 39 0.45 9.04 -8.22
N GLY A 40 0.38 7.72 -8.05
CA GLY A 40 0.95 6.77 -9.01
C GLY A 40 0.29 6.86 -10.39
N ILE A 41 -1.04 7.06 -10.43
CA ILE A 41 -1.77 7.34 -11.67
C ILE A 41 -1.22 8.60 -12.34
N LYS A 42 -1.14 9.70 -11.58
CA LYS A 42 -0.76 11.01 -12.10
C LYS A 42 0.69 11.07 -12.59
N GLN A 43 1.60 10.37 -11.93
CA GLN A 43 3.01 10.35 -12.34
C GLN A 43 3.31 9.43 -13.51
N ASN A 44 2.40 8.51 -13.80
CA ASN A 44 2.51 7.59 -14.92
C ASN A 44 3.72 6.64 -14.78
N ASN A 45 3.90 5.72 -15.73
CA ASN A 45 5.06 4.83 -15.83
C ASN A 45 5.22 3.79 -14.68
N TYR A 46 4.26 3.73 -13.75
CA TYR A 46 4.13 2.62 -12.80
C TYR A 46 3.50 1.40 -13.46
N ASP A 47 3.89 0.20 -13.03
CA ASP A 47 3.11 -1.01 -13.31
C ASP A 47 1.88 -1.01 -12.40
N TRP A 48 0.71 -0.99 -13.02
CA TRP A 48 -0.57 -0.87 -12.34
C TRP A 48 -0.95 -2.09 -11.53
N GLY A 49 -0.62 -3.29 -12.03
CA GLY A 49 -0.90 -4.53 -11.31
C GLY A 49 -0.06 -4.61 -10.04
N VAL A 50 1.24 -4.31 -10.17
CA VAL A 50 2.17 -4.30 -9.04
C VAL A 50 1.84 -3.17 -8.07
N LEU A 51 1.52 -1.97 -8.56
CA LEU A 51 1.12 -0.84 -7.73
C LEU A 51 -0.15 -1.17 -6.94
N ALA A 52 -1.21 -1.64 -7.61
CA ALA A 52 -2.48 -1.99 -6.97
C ALA A 52 -2.30 -3.05 -5.88
N TYR A 53 -1.48 -4.08 -6.15
CA TYR A 53 -1.11 -5.05 -5.12
C TYR A 53 -0.38 -4.38 -3.95
N CYS A 54 0.64 -3.57 -4.24
CA CYS A 54 1.49 -3.00 -3.21
C CYS A 54 0.75 -2.06 -2.26
N VAL A 55 0.08 -1.03 -2.80
CA VAL A 55 -0.66 -0.07 -1.96
C VAL A 55 -1.93 -0.69 -1.39
N GLY A 56 -2.63 -1.55 -2.15
CA GLY A 56 -3.84 -2.21 -1.66
C GLY A 56 -3.56 -3.17 -0.50
N TYR A 57 -2.63 -4.12 -0.68
CA TYR A 57 -2.27 -5.08 0.36
C TYR A 57 -1.51 -4.40 1.49
N GLY A 58 -0.55 -3.53 1.16
CA GLY A 58 0.30 -2.82 2.12
C GLY A 58 -0.50 -2.02 3.16
N GLY A 59 -1.61 -1.39 2.76
CA GLY A 59 -2.53 -0.70 3.66
C GLY A 59 -3.09 -1.56 4.80
N SER A 60 -3.02 -2.89 4.72
CA SER A 60 -3.52 -3.80 5.76
C SER A 60 -2.49 -4.14 6.84
N MET A 61 -1.23 -3.75 6.70
CA MET A 61 -0.18 -4.03 7.69
C MET A 61 -0.42 -3.31 9.04
N ILE A 62 -1.22 -2.24 9.04
CA ILE A 62 -1.68 -1.54 10.24
C ILE A 62 -3.18 -1.29 10.11
N TRP A 63 -3.92 -1.35 11.23
CA TRP A 63 -5.37 -1.25 11.23
C TRP A 63 -5.93 0.04 10.60
N PHE A 64 -5.23 1.17 10.66
CA PHE A 64 -5.75 2.43 10.11
C PHE A 64 -5.28 2.74 8.69
N GLY A 65 -4.44 1.88 8.09
CA GLY A 65 -3.94 2.04 6.72
C GLY A 65 -4.96 1.65 5.64
N SER A 66 -6.11 1.08 6.03
CA SER A 66 -7.20 0.72 5.13
C SER A 66 -8.56 0.84 5.81
N SER A 67 -9.62 1.08 5.02
CA SER A 67 -11.01 1.11 5.51
C SER A 67 -11.42 -0.19 6.19
N ALA A 68 -10.96 -1.34 5.67
CA ALA A 68 -11.25 -2.65 6.23
C ALA A 68 -10.62 -2.82 7.63
N GLY A 69 -9.36 -2.42 7.80
CA GLY A 69 -8.71 -2.43 9.10
C GLY A 69 -9.42 -1.53 10.12
N VAL A 70 -9.88 -0.34 9.70
CA VAL A 70 -10.64 0.58 10.56
C VAL A 70 -11.97 -0.03 10.97
N ALA A 71 -12.66 -0.72 10.05
CA ALA A 71 -13.89 -1.42 10.36
C ALA A 71 -13.67 -2.52 11.41
N VAL A 72 -12.64 -3.36 11.23
CA VAL A 72 -12.26 -4.40 12.20
C VAL A 72 -11.92 -3.79 13.55
N ALA A 73 -11.13 -2.72 13.59
CA ALA A 73 -10.73 -2.06 14.83
C ALA A 73 -11.90 -1.36 15.56
N ASN A 74 -12.98 -1.03 14.86
CA ASN A 74 -14.20 -0.54 15.49
C ASN A 74 -15.06 -1.66 16.09
N LEU A 75 -15.02 -2.87 15.50
CA LEU A 75 -15.69 -4.05 16.06
C LEU A 75 -14.90 -4.65 17.23
N PHE A 76 -13.57 -4.62 17.15
CA PHE A 76 -12.65 -5.15 18.15
C PHE A 76 -11.69 -4.02 18.61
N PRO A 77 -12.04 -3.26 19.67
CA PRO A 77 -11.25 -2.13 20.12
C PRO A 77 -9.79 -2.47 20.45
N GLU A 78 -9.50 -3.71 20.84
CA GLU A 78 -8.16 -4.21 21.12
C GLU A 78 -7.25 -4.15 19.89
N ALA A 79 -7.82 -4.22 18.69
CA ALA A 79 -7.11 -4.14 17.42
C ALA A 79 -6.61 -2.72 17.10
N LYS A 80 -7.05 -1.69 17.84
CA LYS A 80 -6.52 -0.32 17.73
C LYS A 80 -5.07 -0.20 18.23
N SER A 81 -4.58 -1.17 18.98
CA SER A 81 -3.16 -1.21 19.37
C SER A 81 -2.29 -1.60 18.17
N VAL A 82 -1.53 -0.65 17.64
CA VAL A 82 -0.60 -0.90 16.52
C VAL A 82 0.41 -2.00 16.85
N GLY A 83 0.99 -1.97 18.06
CA GLY A 83 1.94 -2.98 18.49
C GLY A 83 1.32 -4.38 18.53
N ARG A 84 0.08 -4.52 19.02
CA ARG A 84 -0.62 -5.81 19.02
C ARG A 84 -1.02 -6.23 17.61
N TRP A 85 -1.49 -5.31 16.78
CA TRP A 85 -1.83 -5.58 15.38
C TRP A 85 -0.64 -6.15 14.62
N VAL A 86 0.54 -5.54 14.76
CA VAL A 86 1.76 -6.01 14.08
C VAL A 86 2.27 -7.32 14.69
N LYS A 87 2.25 -7.46 16.02
CA LYS A 87 2.73 -8.66 16.70
C LYS A 87 1.88 -9.89 16.36
N GLU A 88 0.56 -9.77 16.46
CA GLU A 88 -0.35 -10.89 16.22
C GLU A 88 -0.61 -11.08 14.71
N GLY A 89 -0.60 -9.98 13.95
CA GLY A 89 -0.80 -9.97 12.50
C GLY A 89 0.48 -10.01 11.68
N TRP A 90 1.61 -10.45 12.25
CA TRP A 90 2.92 -10.47 11.58
C TRP A 90 2.90 -11.17 10.21
N HIS A 91 2.02 -12.16 10.06
CA HIS A 91 1.80 -12.90 8.82
C HIS A 91 1.32 -12.03 7.66
N VAL A 92 0.70 -10.87 7.92
CA VAL A 92 0.24 -9.94 6.87
C VAL A 92 1.47 -9.33 6.19
N THR A 93 2.40 -8.79 6.97
CA THR A 93 3.66 -8.25 6.43
C THR A 93 4.48 -9.34 5.74
N PHE A 94 4.51 -10.55 6.29
CA PHE A 94 5.20 -11.67 5.65
C PHE A 94 4.56 -12.05 4.30
N ALA A 95 3.23 -12.20 4.26
CA ALA A 95 2.50 -12.55 3.05
C ALA A 95 2.56 -11.45 1.98
N TYR A 96 2.68 -10.18 2.38
CA TYR A 96 3.01 -9.08 1.47
C TYR A 96 4.34 -9.30 0.75
N ILE A 97 5.41 -9.61 1.51
CA ILE A 97 6.75 -9.82 0.94
C ILE A 97 6.75 -11.03 0.01
N VAL A 98 6.16 -12.14 0.44
CA VAL A 98 6.10 -13.37 -0.35
C VAL A 98 5.24 -13.19 -1.60
N GLY A 99 4.08 -12.54 -1.48
CA GLY A 99 3.20 -12.30 -2.63
C GLY A 99 3.83 -11.32 -3.63
N PHE A 100 4.52 -10.29 -3.16
CA PHE A 100 5.32 -9.42 -4.02
C PHE A 100 6.40 -10.20 -4.78
N ALA A 101 7.17 -11.04 -4.07
CA ALA A 101 8.18 -11.89 -4.69
C ALA A 101 7.55 -12.83 -5.74
N ALA A 102 6.40 -13.43 -5.45
CA ALA A 102 5.68 -14.27 -6.41
C ALA A 102 5.23 -13.50 -7.66
N ILE A 103 4.70 -12.28 -7.51
CA ILE A 103 4.35 -11.42 -8.65
C ILE A 103 5.60 -11.10 -9.47
N MET A 104 6.70 -10.72 -8.83
CA MET A 104 7.94 -10.40 -9.53
C MET A 104 8.55 -11.62 -10.25
N LEU A 105 8.40 -12.83 -9.69
CA LEU A 105 8.90 -14.06 -10.30
C LEU A 105 8.03 -14.56 -11.47
N ILE A 106 6.70 -14.45 -11.35
CA ILE A 106 5.75 -15.01 -12.32
C ILE A 106 5.43 -13.98 -13.42
N TRP A 107 5.18 -12.74 -13.01
CA TRP A 107 4.72 -11.67 -13.89
C TRP A 107 5.84 -10.69 -14.23
N GLY A 108 6.73 -10.37 -13.31
CA GLY A 108 7.77 -9.35 -13.51
C GLY A 108 7.21 -7.92 -13.50
N TRP A 109 8.05 -6.94 -13.87
CA TRP A 109 7.70 -5.51 -13.87
C TRP A 109 7.38 -5.01 -15.27
N HIS A 110 6.14 -4.56 -15.48
CA HIS A 110 5.60 -4.09 -16.76
C HIS A 110 5.01 -2.68 -16.61
N PRO A 111 5.85 -1.63 -16.64
CA PRO A 111 5.38 -0.25 -16.49
C PRO A 111 4.52 0.16 -17.70
N MET A 112 3.37 0.79 -17.44
CA MET A 112 2.52 1.33 -18.51
C MET A 112 2.61 2.85 -18.57
N LEU A 113 2.72 3.35 -19.79
CA LEU A 113 2.53 4.76 -20.11
C LEU A 113 1.07 5.00 -20.47
N ILE A 114 0.36 5.72 -19.61
CA ILE A 114 -0.94 6.30 -19.90
C ILE A 114 -0.73 7.55 -20.75
N ALA A 115 -1.20 7.53 -21.98
CA ALA A 115 -1.32 8.75 -22.75
C ALA A 115 -2.43 9.61 -22.13
N HIS A 116 -2.07 10.74 -21.51
CA HIS A 116 -3.05 11.75 -21.13
C HIS A 116 -3.54 12.42 -22.42
N LYS A 117 -4.81 12.18 -22.77
CA LYS A 117 -5.50 12.91 -23.85
C LYS A 117 -5.79 14.34 -23.43
#